data_AF-A0A1X6ZQG9-F1
#
_entry.id   AF-A0A1X6ZQG9-F1
#
_cell.length_a   1.000
_cell.length_b   1.000
_cell.length_c   1.000
_cell.angle_alpha   90.00
_cell.angle_beta   90.00
_cell.angle_gamma   90.00
#
_symmetry.space_group_name_H-M   'P 1'
#
loop_
_entity.id
_entity.type
_entity.pdbx_description
1 polymer ?
#
loop_
_entity_poly.entity_id
_entity_poly.type
_entity_poly.pdbx_seq_one_letter_code
_entity_poly.pdbx_strand_id
1 'polypeptide(L)'
;MKLPPWITSLRSEWHKRRRDALRLGLQGAVSASAFYLLMTWLGLPEVFVGTISAVYILQESSDGTIGSAMGRLSATLVGSLIAIACLFVLPHGYGTAVALFVTMFAMNTIAALKSNWQYGIVAAIALALGSQQNVIEVSIDRGISIGLGAAVGLAVALLIWPDRAAKRFERHVRHALAALADRLEHAGTATEKGADPLHPGHEARYQEAVRLAAEAKDVMRIAPARDAEERLKHLRRLHNSIVILDRTLEGAAASPLQGDEDFLRQEVGKVVEAIRALAAGELDDIPQLADPAGIREGDREATLRFGMRELNLELQKLADESRA
;
A
#
# COMPACT_ATOMS: atom_id res chain seq x y z
N MET A 1 -15.43 -29.94 16.11
CA MET A 1 -13.95 -29.90 15.99
C MET A 1 -13.57 -28.51 15.49
N LYS A 2 -13.22 -27.58 16.39
CA LYS A 2 -12.88 -26.19 16.01
C LYS A 2 -11.44 -26.18 15.49
N LEU A 3 -11.25 -25.76 14.25
CA LEU A 3 -9.93 -25.71 13.61
C LEU A 3 -9.05 -24.63 14.29
N PRO A 4 -7.73 -24.86 14.41
CA PRO A 4 -6.78 -23.92 14.97
C PRO A 4 -6.80 -22.54 14.26
N PRO A 5 -6.64 -21.42 15.00
CA PRO A 5 -6.74 -20.05 14.46
C PRO A 5 -5.67 -19.70 13.40
N TRP A 6 -4.56 -20.44 13.32
CA TRP A 6 -3.56 -20.25 12.27
C TRP A 6 -4.03 -20.80 10.90
N ILE A 7 -4.85 -21.84 10.86
CA ILE A 7 -5.38 -22.43 9.61
C ILE A 7 -6.42 -21.52 8.96
N THR A 8 -7.25 -20.84 9.76
CA THR A 8 -8.24 -19.88 9.27
C THR A 8 -7.58 -18.61 8.75
N SER A 9 -6.47 -18.16 9.36
CA SER A 9 -5.66 -17.03 8.86
C SER A 9 -5.02 -17.34 7.50
N LEU A 10 -4.41 -18.53 7.35
CA LEU A 10 -3.81 -18.99 6.09
C LEU A 10 -4.84 -19.10 4.96
N ARG A 11 -6.05 -19.61 5.25
CA ARG A 11 -7.13 -19.70 4.25
C ARG A 11 -7.62 -18.33 3.78
N SER A 12 -7.76 -17.37 4.70
CA SER A 12 -8.16 -15.99 4.41
C SER A 12 -7.15 -15.27 3.50
N GLU A 13 -5.85 -15.39 3.83
CA GLU A 13 -4.77 -14.85 3.01
C GLU A 13 -4.71 -15.51 1.63
N TRP A 14 -4.87 -16.85 1.57
CA TRP A 14 -4.93 -17.58 0.30
C TRP A 14 -6.09 -17.15 -0.58
N HIS A 15 -7.28 -16.94 -0.01
CA HIS A 15 -8.45 -16.52 -0.77
C HIS A 15 -8.34 -15.08 -1.30
N LYS A 16 -7.69 -14.17 -0.55
CA LYS A 16 -7.42 -12.81 -1.03
C LYS A 16 -6.37 -12.80 -2.14
N ARG A 17 -5.22 -13.45 -1.92
CA ARG A 17 -4.18 -13.61 -2.96
C ARG A 17 -4.71 -14.28 -4.23
N ARG A 18 -5.61 -15.27 -4.12
CA ARG A 18 -6.26 -15.89 -5.29
C ARG A 18 -7.12 -14.92 -6.09
N ARG A 19 -7.90 -14.07 -5.43
CA ARG A 19 -8.75 -13.10 -6.13
C ARG A 19 -7.92 -12.05 -6.85
N ASP A 20 -6.86 -11.57 -6.21
CA ASP A 20 -5.96 -10.60 -6.82
C ASP A 20 -5.17 -11.21 -7.98
N ALA A 21 -4.69 -12.45 -7.84
CA ALA A 21 -4.03 -13.19 -8.92
C ALA A 21 -4.97 -13.50 -10.10
N LEU A 22 -6.20 -13.93 -9.83
CA LEU A 22 -7.21 -14.18 -10.88
C LEU A 22 -7.58 -12.91 -11.62
N ARG A 23 -7.73 -11.80 -10.89
CA ARG A 23 -8.00 -10.49 -11.47
C ARG A 23 -6.84 -10.04 -12.35
N LEU A 24 -5.60 -10.11 -11.86
CA LEU A 24 -4.41 -9.76 -12.66
C LEU A 24 -4.28 -10.65 -13.90
N GLY A 25 -4.52 -11.95 -13.76
CA GLY A 25 -4.53 -12.88 -14.89
C GLY A 25 -5.59 -12.51 -15.93
N LEU A 26 -6.81 -12.19 -15.50
CA LEU A 26 -7.89 -11.76 -16.39
C LEU A 26 -7.57 -10.41 -17.06
N GLN A 27 -7.07 -9.43 -16.30
CA GLN A 27 -6.64 -8.14 -16.82
C GLN A 27 -5.51 -8.29 -17.85
N GLY A 28 -4.56 -9.18 -17.59
CA GLY A 28 -3.47 -9.49 -18.51
C GLY A 28 -3.98 -10.11 -19.80
N ALA A 29 -4.84 -11.13 -19.70
CA ALA A 29 -5.43 -11.80 -20.85
C ALA A 29 -6.27 -10.84 -21.72
N VAL A 30 -7.10 -10.00 -21.09
CA VAL A 30 -7.92 -9.00 -21.80
C VAL A 30 -7.05 -7.90 -22.40
N SER A 31 -6.04 -7.40 -21.68
CA SER A 31 -5.13 -6.36 -22.21
C SER A 31 -4.35 -6.86 -23.42
N ALA A 32 -3.78 -8.07 -23.34
CA ALA A 32 -3.05 -8.66 -24.45
C ALA A 32 -3.96 -8.85 -25.67
N SER A 33 -5.15 -9.42 -25.46
CA SER A 33 -6.09 -9.71 -26.55
C SER A 33 -6.64 -8.43 -27.18
N ALA A 34 -7.05 -7.45 -26.36
CA ALA A 34 -7.55 -6.16 -26.82
C ALA A 34 -6.48 -5.39 -27.60
N PHE A 35 -5.24 -5.38 -27.10
CA PHE A 35 -4.14 -4.71 -27.79
C PHE A 35 -3.79 -5.39 -29.11
N TYR A 36 -3.72 -6.72 -29.14
CA TYR A 36 -3.48 -7.48 -30.36
C TYR A 36 -4.54 -7.17 -31.43
N LEU A 37 -5.82 -7.23 -31.05
CA LEU A 37 -6.93 -6.91 -31.95
C LEU A 37 -6.85 -5.47 -32.46
N LEU A 38 -6.59 -4.50 -31.57
CA LEU A 38 -6.43 -3.10 -31.94
C LEU A 38 -5.29 -2.91 -32.97
N MET A 39 -4.13 -3.51 -32.72
CA MET A 39 -2.98 -3.39 -33.61
C MET A 39 -3.21 -4.06 -34.97
N THR A 40 -3.82 -5.25 -34.98
CA THR A 40 -4.17 -5.93 -36.24
C THR A 40 -5.18 -5.13 -37.05
N TRP A 41 -6.11 -4.44 -36.40
CA TRP A 41 -7.11 -3.62 -37.06
C TRP A 41 -6.52 -2.33 -37.62
N LEU A 42 -5.56 -1.72 -36.92
CA LEU A 42 -4.85 -0.52 -37.37
C LEU A 42 -3.73 -0.81 -38.37
N GLY A 43 -3.35 -2.07 -38.58
CA GLY A 43 -2.28 -2.47 -39.49
C GLY A 43 -0.90 -1.98 -39.05
N LEU A 44 -0.71 -1.71 -37.75
CA LEU A 44 0.52 -1.14 -37.22
C LEU A 44 1.60 -2.22 -37.01
N PRO A 45 2.87 -1.90 -37.27
CA PRO A 45 4.00 -2.80 -37.00
C PRO A 45 4.28 -2.91 -35.49
N GLU A 46 5.20 -3.80 -35.08
CA GLU A 46 5.71 -3.91 -33.71
C GLU A 46 4.69 -4.38 -32.63
N VAL A 47 3.71 -5.20 -33.04
CA VAL A 47 2.67 -5.80 -32.18
C VAL A 47 3.25 -6.49 -30.94
N PHE A 48 4.41 -7.15 -31.07
CA PHE A 48 5.06 -7.86 -29.96
C PHE A 48 5.44 -6.93 -28.80
N VAL A 49 6.14 -5.83 -29.10
CA VAL A 49 6.61 -4.88 -28.09
C VAL A 49 5.43 -4.19 -27.40
N GLY A 50 4.42 -3.80 -28.17
CA GLY A 50 3.22 -3.19 -27.63
C GLY A 50 2.37 -4.14 -26.76
N THR A 51 2.29 -5.43 -27.12
CA THR A 51 1.54 -6.43 -26.33
C THR A 51 2.21 -6.65 -24.97
N ILE A 52 3.54 -6.77 -24.96
CA ILE A 52 4.30 -6.79 -23.71
C ILE A 52 4.10 -5.49 -22.93
N SER A 53 3.97 -4.34 -23.61
CA SER A 53 3.65 -3.07 -22.96
C SER A 53 2.31 -3.12 -22.23
N ALA A 54 1.26 -3.60 -22.90
CA ALA A 54 -0.10 -3.65 -22.40
C ALA A 54 -0.30 -4.57 -21.18
N VAL A 55 0.37 -5.72 -21.14
CA VAL A 55 0.26 -6.63 -19.99
C VAL A 55 1.11 -6.15 -18.82
N TYR A 56 2.33 -5.69 -19.10
CA TYR A 56 3.32 -5.48 -18.06
C TYR A 56 3.11 -4.19 -17.26
N ILE A 57 2.29 -3.27 -17.77
CA ILE A 57 1.88 -2.08 -17.01
C ILE A 57 0.96 -2.42 -15.83
N LEU A 58 0.30 -3.58 -15.89
CA LEU A 58 -0.65 -4.02 -14.88
C LEU A 58 0.09 -4.29 -13.58
N GLN A 59 -0.27 -3.53 -12.55
CA GLN A 59 0.19 -3.69 -11.19
C GLN A 59 -0.97 -4.16 -10.31
N GLU A 60 -0.66 -4.66 -9.11
CA GLU A 60 -1.67 -5.07 -8.13
C GLU A 60 -2.62 -3.94 -7.72
N SER A 61 -2.22 -2.68 -7.90
CA SER A 61 -3.03 -1.49 -7.61
C SER A 61 -3.16 -0.60 -8.85
N SER A 62 -4.33 0.03 -9.01
CA SER A 62 -4.58 0.96 -10.13
C SER A 62 -3.64 2.18 -10.10
N ASP A 63 -3.22 2.62 -8.91
CA ASP A 63 -2.30 3.75 -8.72
C ASP A 63 -0.85 3.35 -9.08
N GLY A 64 -0.46 2.11 -8.79
CA GLY A 64 0.79 1.51 -9.26
C GLY A 64 0.83 1.39 -10.78
N THR A 65 -0.27 0.98 -11.41
CA THR A 65 -0.37 0.85 -12.89
C THR A 65 -0.13 2.20 -13.58
N ILE A 66 -0.66 3.30 -13.05
CA ILE A 66 -0.41 4.66 -13.58
C ILE A 66 1.05 5.07 -13.39
N GLY A 67 1.64 4.76 -12.23
CA GLY A 67 3.05 5.02 -11.98
C GLY A 67 3.97 4.25 -12.93
N SER A 68 3.66 2.98 -13.17
CA SER A 68 4.35 2.12 -14.14
C SER A 68 4.16 2.61 -15.57
N ALA A 69 2.97 3.10 -15.93
CA ALA A 69 2.71 3.75 -17.22
C ALA A 69 3.70 4.88 -17.48
N MET A 70 3.76 5.83 -16.55
CA MET A 70 4.56 7.03 -16.68
C MET A 70 6.06 6.72 -16.60
N GLY A 71 6.44 5.79 -15.73
CA GLY A 71 7.81 5.29 -15.63
C GLY A 71 8.27 4.66 -16.95
N ARG A 72 7.40 3.92 -17.61
CA ARG A 72 7.72 3.25 -18.87
C ARG A 72 7.77 4.21 -20.06
N LEU A 73 6.85 5.16 -20.13
CA LEU A 73 6.87 6.22 -21.14
C LEU A 73 8.16 7.05 -21.02
N SER A 74 8.51 7.48 -19.81
CA SER A 74 9.75 8.23 -19.56
C SER A 74 11.01 7.40 -19.85
N ALA A 75 11.07 6.14 -19.41
CA ALA A 75 12.21 5.26 -19.67
C ALA A 75 12.39 4.97 -21.17
N THR A 76 11.29 4.79 -21.92
CA THR A 76 11.34 4.58 -23.38
C THR A 76 11.83 5.84 -24.09
N LEU A 77 11.33 7.01 -23.73
CA LEU A 77 11.79 8.28 -24.31
C LEU A 77 13.28 8.50 -24.08
N VAL A 78 13.75 8.33 -22.84
CA VAL A 78 15.17 8.52 -22.48
C VAL A 78 16.05 7.45 -23.13
N GLY A 79 15.62 6.18 -23.13
CA GLY A 79 16.31 5.08 -23.78
C GLY A 79 16.47 5.29 -25.30
N SER A 80 15.40 5.71 -25.97
CA SER A 80 15.43 6.03 -27.40
C SER A 80 16.37 7.20 -27.70
N LEU A 81 16.35 8.27 -26.89
CA LEU A 81 17.27 9.40 -27.07
C LEU A 81 18.75 9.00 -26.94
N ILE A 82 19.08 8.18 -25.94
CA ILE A 82 20.45 7.69 -25.73
C ILE A 82 20.87 6.75 -26.87
N ALA A 83 19.98 5.87 -27.32
CA ALA A 83 20.25 4.97 -28.44
C ALA A 83 20.50 5.75 -29.74
N ILE A 84 19.68 6.75 -30.04
CA ILE A 84 19.86 7.65 -31.20
C ILE A 84 21.19 8.40 -31.09
N ALA A 85 21.51 8.97 -29.93
CA ALA A 85 22.77 9.68 -29.71
C ALA A 85 23.99 8.77 -29.92
N CYS A 86 23.96 7.52 -29.44
CA CYS A 86 25.03 6.56 -29.67
C CYS A 86 25.17 6.23 -31.17
N LEU A 87 24.05 6.05 -31.88
CA LEU A 87 24.09 5.70 -33.30
C LEU A 87 24.64 6.84 -34.17
N PHE A 88 24.39 8.10 -33.82
CA PHE A 88 24.95 9.25 -34.53
C PHE A 88 26.47 9.41 -34.34
N VAL A 89 26.98 9.04 -33.17
CA VAL A 89 28.40 9.25 -32.80
C VAL A 89 29.29 8.09 -33.25
N LEU A 90 28.75 6.86 -33.34
CA LEU A 90 29.54 5.67 -33.59
C LEU A 90 29.61 5.27 -35.08
N PRO A 91 30.82 5.09 -35.65
CA PRO A 91 30.99 4.73 -37.06
C PRO A 91 30.56 3.29 -37.37
N HIS A 92 30.16 3.05 -38.62
CA HIS A 92 29.65 1.76 -39.12
C HIS A 92 30.69 0.63 -38.94
N GLY A 93 30.29 -0.50 -38.33
CA GLY A 93 31.15 -1.66 -38.04
C GLY A 93 30.93 -2.21 -36.63
N TYR A 94 32.00 -2.31 -35.82
CA TYR A 94 31.92 -2.64 -34.38
C TYR A 94 31.11 -1.61 -33.56
N GLY A 95 30.69 -0.50 -34.17
CA GLY A 95 29.89 0.55 -33.56
C GLY A 95 28.60 0.04 -32.91
N THR A 96 27.96 -1.00 -33.44
CA THR A 96 26.72 -1.56 -32.85
C THR A 96 26.97 -2.22 -31.50
N ALA A 97 28.08 -2.97 -31.36
CA ALA A 97 28.43 -3.63 -30.11
C ALA A 97 28.84 -2.62 -29.03
N VAL A 98 29.57 -1.57 -29.43
CA VAL A 98 29.95 -0.48 -28.51
C VAL A 98 28.75 0.40 -28.15
N ALA A 99 27.87 0.70 -29.12
CA ALA A 99 26.61 1.41 -28.86
C ALA A 99 25.71 0.62 -27.90
N LEU A 100 25.59 -0.70 -28.10
CA LEU A 100 24.90 -1.61 -27.18
C LEU A 100 25.51 -1.53 -25.79
N PHE A 101 26.82 -1.65 -25.67
CA PHE A 101 27.52 -1.62 -24.39
C PHE A 101 27.30 -0.30 -23.65
N VAL A 102 27.47 0.84 -24.33
CA VAL A 102 27.30 2.18 -23.74
C VAL A 102 25.84 2.41 -23.34
N THR A 103 24.90 2.07 -24.21
CA THR A 103 23.46 2.23 -23.92
C THR A 103 23.04 1.35 -22.75
N MET A 104 23.51 0.10 -22.70
CA MET A 104 23.30 -0.83 -21.59
C MET A 104 23.89 -0.30 -20.29
N PHE A 105 25.15 0.13 -20.33
CA PHE A 105 25.84 0.65 -19.15
C PHE A 105 25.11 1.87 -18.59
N ALA A 106 24.73 2.82 -19.44
CA ALA A 106 23.98 4.01 -19.04
C ALA A 106 22.59 3.66 -18.48
N MET A 107 21.80 2.87 -19.21
CA MET A 107 20.46 2.47 -18.77
C MET A 107 20.50 1.67 -17.48
N ASN A 108 21.43 0.73 -17.34
CA ASN A 108 21.52 -0.11 -16.15
C ASN A 108 22.02 0.69 -14.93
N THR A 109 22.88 1.69 -15.13
CA THR A 109 23.29 2.62 -14.06
C THR A 109 22.11 3.48 -13.61
N ILE A 110 21.33 4.03 -14.55
CA ILE A 110 20.12 4.81 -14.23
C ILE A 110 19.08 3.93 -13.54
N ALA A 111 18.92 2.69 -14.00
CA ALA A 111 17.98 1.73 -13.43
C ALA A 111 18.40 1.24 -12.03
N ALA A 112 19.70 1.20 -11.73
CA ALA A 112 20.18 0.92 -10.37
C ALA A 112 19.83 2.05 -9.39
N LEU A 113 19.76 3.30 -9.87
CA LEU A 113 19.36 4.46 -9.06
C LEU A 113 17.83 4.62 -8.97
N LYS A 114 17.10 4.15 -9.98
CA LYS A 114 15.63 4.12 -10.02
C LYS A 114 15.15 2.75 -10.50
N SER A 115 14.78 1.87 -9.57
CA SER A 115 14.34 0.49 -9.86
C SER A 115 13.22 0.42 -10.92
N ASN A 116 12.36 1.43 -11.02
CA ASN A 116 11.29 1.52 -12.02
C ASN A 116 11.77 1.76 -13.46
N TRP A 117 13.07 1.96 -13.69
CA TRP A 117 13.65 2.30 -15.00
C TRP A 117 14.38 1.14 -15.68
N GLN A 118 14.48 -0.03 -15.03
CA GLN A 118 15.03 -1.25 -15.63
C GLN A 118 14.35 -1.61 -16.98
N TYR A 119 13.13 -1.12 -17.20
CA TYR A 119 12.35 -1.39 -18.40
C TYR A 119 12.83 -0.66 -19.67
N GLY A 120 13.55 0.46 -19.52
CA GLY A 120 14.20 1.15 -20.64
C GLY A 120 15.27 0.27 -21.32
N ILE A 121 15.80 -0.71 -20.59
CA ILE A 121 16.78 -1.68 -21.10
C ILE A 121 16.20 -2.50 -22.24
N VAL A 122 14.96 -2.98 -22.15
CA VAL A 122 14.33 -3.79 -23.22
C VAL A 122 14.15 -2.98 -24.51
N ALA A 123 13.73 -1.71 -24.38
CA ALA A 123 13.61 -0.80 -25.51
C ALA A 123 14.97 -0.49 -26.15
N ALA A 124 16.00 -0.27 -25.32
CA ALA A 124 17.38 -0.05 -25.76
C ALA A 124 17.98 -1.27 -26.49
N ILE A 125 17.80 -2.50 -25.95
CA ILE A 125 18.21 -3.75 -26.62
C ILE A 125 17.52 -3.84 -27.97
N ALA A 126 16.20 -3.71 -27.99
CA ALA A 126 15.44 -3.91 -29.20
C ALA A 126 15.87 -2.89 -30.27
N LEU A 127 16.12 -1.64 -29.91
CA LEU A 127 16.59 -0.60 -30.83
C LEU A 127 17.97 -0.90 -31.38
N ALA A 128 18.89 -1.31 -30.52
CA ALA A 128 20.26 -1.57 -30.91
C ALA A 128 20.44 -2.90 -31.67
N LEU A 129 19.48 -3.83 -31.58
CA LEU A 129 19.37 -5.01 -32.45
C LEU A 129 18.49 -4.78 -33.70
N GLY A 130 17.80 -3.64 -33.82
CA GLY A 130 16.97 -3.31 -34.98
C GLY A 130 17.82 -3.15 -36.25
N SER A 131 17.27 -3.55 -37.40
CA SER A 131 18.00 -3.47 -38.67
C SER A 131 18.37 -2.01 -38.99
N GLN A 132 19.62 -1.82 -39.45
CA GLN A 132 20.25 -0.52 -39.72
C GLN A 132 19.56 0.32 -40.81
N GLN A 133 18.56 -0.22 -41.53
CA GLN A 133 18.03 0.43 -42.73
C GLN A 133 17.00 1.53 -42.47
N ASN A 134 16.43 1.67 -41.25
CA ASN A 134 15.60 2.83 -40.89
C ASN A 134 15.37 2.93 -39.37
N VAL A 135 16.43 3.18 -38.60
CA VAL A 135 16.36 3.20 -37.12
C VAL A 135 15.35 4.21 -36.58
N ILE A 136 15.18 5.35 -37.26
CA ILE A 136 14.24 6.40 -36.82
C ILE A 136 12.78 5.91 -36.95
N GLU A 137 12.42 5.31 -38.07
CA GLU A 137 11.07 4.79 -38.34
C GLU A 137 10.71 3.69 -37.33
N VAL A 138 11.61 2.73 -37.12
CA VAL A 138 11.46 1.66 -36.13
C VAL A 138 11.33 2.21 -34.70
N SER A 139 12.05 3.28 -34.37
CA SER A 139 11.96 3.93 -33.05
C SER A 139 10.59 4.55 -32.81
N ILE A 140 10.06 5.23 -33.82
CA ILE A 140 8.75 5.90 -33.75
C ILE A 140 7.64 4.85 -33.62
N ASP A 141 7.65 3.82 -34.47
CA ASP A 141 6.67 2.74 -34.46
C ASP A 141 6.63 2.01 -33.10
N ARG A 142 7.79 1.83 -32.47
CA ARG A 142 7.88 1.28 -31.12
C ARG A 142 7.38 2.23 -30.05
N GLY A 143 7.71 3.52 -30.15
CA GLY A 143 7.18 4.53 -29.24
C GLY A 143 5.65 4.55 -29.25
N ILE A 144 5.05 4.53 -30.44
CA ILE A 144 3.60 4.46 -30.64
C ILE A 144 3.05 3.15 -30.07
N SER A 145 3.68 2.01 -30.39
CA SER A 145 3.27 0.70 -29.89
C SER A 145 3.30 0.60 -28.36
N ILE A 146 4.36 1.13 -27.74
CA ILE A 146 4.50 1.15 -26.28
C ILE A 146 3.46 2.06 -25.65
N GLY A 147 3.21 3.24 -26.25
CA GLY A 147 2.23 4.22 -25.78
C GLY A 147 0.80 3.69 -25.87
N LEU A 148 0.42 3.11 -27.01
CA LEU A 148 -0.87 2.44 -27.19
C LEU A 148 -1.03 1.26 -26.23
N GLY A 149 0.02 0.46 -26.06
CA GLY A 149 0.00 -0.67 -25.13
C GLY A 149 -0.24 -0.19 -23.71
N ALA A 150 0.46 0.87 -23.29
CA ALA A 150 0.26 1.48 -21.99
C ALA A 150 -1.18 2.02 -21.80
N ALA A 151 -1.74 2.67 -22.83
CA ALA A 151 -3.10 3.19 -22.80
C ALA A 151 -4.14 2.05 -22.70
N VAL A 152 -4.00 0.98 -23.48
CA VAL A 152 -4.90 -0.18 -23.45
C VAL A 152 -4.81 -0.89 -22.10
N GLY A 153 -3.60 -1.18 -21.61
CA GLY A 153 -3.42 -1.83 -20.31
C GLY A 153 -3.98 -0.99 -19.16
N LEU A 154 -3.81 0.33 -19.20
CA LEU A 154 -4.42 1.23 -18.22
C LEU A 154 -5.95 1.23 -18.32
N ALA A 155 -6.51 1.30 -19.53
CA ALA A 155 -7.95 1.26 -19.74
C ALA A 155 -8.55 -0.05 -19.19
N VAL A 156 -7.93 -1.19 -19.46
CA VAL A 156 -8.35 -2.50 -18.96
C VAL A 156 -8.21 -2.59 -17.44
N ALA A 157 -7.12 -2.08 -16.87
CA ALA A 157 -6.91 -2.03 -15.42
C ALA A 157 -8.01 -1.23 -14.70
N LEU A 158 -8.43 -0.11 -15.30
CA LEU A 158 -9.50 0.74 -14.78
C LEU A 158 -10.89 0.13 -14.97
N LEU A 159 -11.13 -0.57 -16.09
CA LEU A 159 -12.44 -1.10 -16.45
C LEU A 159 -12.77 -2.41 -15.71
N ILE A 160 -11.81 -3.33 -15.58
CA ILE A 160 -12.08 -4.67 -15.06
C ILE A 160 -12.21 -4.68 -13.53
N TRP A 161 -11.45 -3.85 -12.79
CA TRP A 161 -11.63 -3.69 -11.35
C TRP A 161 -10.76 -2.51 -10.87
N PRO A 162 -11.31 -1.35 -10.52
CA PRO A 162 -10.54 -0.25 -9.96
C PRO A 162 -10.31 -0.49 -8.46
N ASP A 163 -9.34 -1.33 -8.09
CA ASP A 163 -8.88 -1.37 -6.69
C ASP A 163 -7.81 -0.29 -6.50
N ARG A 164 -8.26 0.83 -5.93
CA ARG A 164 -7.43 1.99 -5.62
C ARG A 164 -6.57 1.67 -4.40
N ALA A 165 -5.29 2.05 -4.43
CA ALA A 165 -4.39 1.86 -3.29
C ALA A 165 -4.96 2.54 -2.03
N ALA A 166 -5.68 3.64 -2.20
CA ALA A 166 -6.46 4.31 -1.14
C ALA A 166 -7.43 3.39 -0.39
N LYS A 167 -8.26 2.63 -1.11
CA LYS A 167 -9.22 1.71 -0.48
C LYS A 167 -8.52 0.56 0.25
N ARG A 168 -7.37 0.13 -0.28
CA ARG A 168 -6.52 -0.89 0.37
C ARG A 168 -5.91 -0.34 1.66
N PHE A 169 -5.35 0.87 1.62
CA PHE A 169 -4.84 1.58 2.79
C PHE A 169 -5.90 1.71 3.88
N GLU A 170 -7.08 2.26 3.55
CA GLU A 170 -8.19 2.42 4.50
C GLU A 170 -8.61 1.10 5.13
N ARG A 171 -8.73 0.04 4.33
CA ARG A 171 -9.06 -1.29 4.83
C ARG A 171 -8.05 -1.80 5.85
N HIS A 172 -6.75 -1.58 5.60
CA HIS A 172 -5.70 -2.01 6.51
C HIS A 172 -5.64 -1.14 7.78
N VAL A 173 -5.88 0.17 7.68
CA VAL A 173 -6.03 1.05 8.85
C VAL A 173 -7.20 0.60 9.73
N ARG A 174 -8.36 0.30 9.14
CA ARG A 174 -9.54 -0.23 9.87
C ARG A 174 -9.24 -1.56 10.56
N HIS A 175 -8.49 -2.45 9.92
CA HIS A 175 -8.06 -3.70 10.55
C HIS A 175 -7.12 -3.48 11.74
N ALA A 176 -6.21 -2.50 11.63
CA ALA A 176 -5.32 -2.15 12.73
C ALA A 176 -6.09 -1.57 13.92
N LEU A 177 -7.05 -0.66 13.66
CA LEU A 177 -7.95 -0.12 14.68
C LEU A 177 -8.77 -1.21 15.36
N ALA A 178 -9.35 -2.14 14.59
CA ALA A 178 -10.09 -3.27 15.15
C ALA A 178 -9.19 -4.15 16.05
N ALA A 179 -7.93 -4.39 15.67
CA ALA A 179 -6.99 -5.13 16.51
C ALA A 179 -6.64 -4.40 17.82
N LEU A 180 -6.57 -3.06 17.78
CA LEU A 180 -6.36 -2.23 18.97
C LEU A 180 -7.58 -2.23 19.91
N ALA A 181 -8.80 -2.13 19.36
CA ALA A 181 -10.03 -2.27 20.14
C ALA A 181 -10.12 -3.65 20.81
N ASP A 182 -9.86 -4.72 20.06
CA ASP A 182 -9.83 -6.09 20.60
C ASP A 182 -8.84 -6.18 21.77
N ARG A 183 -7.63 -5.62 21.64
CA ARG A 183 -6.62 -5.64 22.70
C ARG A 183 -7.10 -4.93 23.98
N LEU A 184 -7.65 -3.74 23.82
CA LEU A 184 -8.09 -2.92 24.95
C LEU A 184 -9.31 -3.53 25.68
N GLU A 185 -10.22 -4.16 24.94
CA GLU A 185 -11.36 -4.92 25.51
C GLU A 185 -10.88 -6.15 26.30
N HIS A 186 -9.86 -6.86 25.80
CA HIS A 186 -9.26 -7.99 26.54
C HIS A 186 -8.57 -7.51 27.83
N ALA A 187 -7.85 -6.38 27.80
CA ALA A 187 -7.23 -5.80 28.99
C ALA A 187 -8.27 -5.42 30.06
N GLY A 188 -9.38 -4.80 29.63
CA GLY A 188 -10.48 -4.42 30.52
C GLY A 188 -11.18 -5.63 31.17
N THR A 189 -11.33 -6.75 30.43
CA THR A 189 -12.00 -7.96 30.91
C THR A 189 -11.07 -8.94 31.65
N ALA A 190 -9.77 -8.94 31.38
CA ALA A 190 -8.78 -9.78 32.10
C ALA A 190 -8.71 -9.41 33.59
N THR A 191 -8.90 -8.12 33.90
CA THR A 191 -9.03 -7.58 35.26
C THR A 191 -10.19 -8.23 36.04
N GLU A 192 -11.25 -8.72 35.37
CA GLU A 192 -12.42 -9.36 36.02
C GLU A 192 -12.21 -10.82 36.39
N LYS A 193 -11.37 -11.54 35.66
CA LYS A 193 -11.31 -13.02 35.70
C LYS A 193 -9.96 -13.60 36.12
N GLY A 194 -8.97 -12.76 36.42
CA GLY A 194 -7.61 -13.21 36.69
C GLY A 194 -7.00 -13.97 35.51
N ALA A 195 -7.42 -13.64 34.28
CA ALA A 195 -6.97 -14.29 33.06
C ALA A 195 -5.66 -13.69 32.56
N ASP A 196 -4.83 -14.51 31.92
CA ASP A 196 -3.53 -14.13 31.34
C ASP A 196 -3.71 -12.98 30.33
N PRO A 197 -3.16 -11.77 30.59
CA PRO A 197 -3.39 -10.57 29.78
C PRO A 197 -2.81 -10.65 28.36
N LEU A 198 -1.82 -11.52 28.15
CA LEU A 198 -1.04 -11.53 26.92
C LEU A 198 -1.61 -12.55 25.93
N HIS A 199 -2.55 -12.10 25.08
CA HIS A 199 -2.81 -12.84 23.85
C HIS A 199 -1.87 -12.32 22.73
N PRO A 200 -0.76 -13.03 22.41
CA PRO A 200 0.22 -12.60 21.39
C PRO A 200 -0.37 -12.40 19.98
N GLY A 201 -1.61 -12.86 19.76
CA GLY A 201 -2.32 -12.69 18.49
C GLY A 201 -2.73 -11.24 18.17
N HIS A 202 -3.01 -10.38 19.16
CA HIS A 202 -3.46 -9.01 18.88
C HIS A 202 -2.31 -8.14 18.34
N GLU A 203 -1.12 -8.26 18.93
CA GLU A 203 0.07 -7.55 18.47
C GLU A 203 0.43 -7.94 17.03
N ALA A 204 0.47 -9.24 16.75
CA ALA A 204 0.75 -9.74 15.40
C ALA A 204 -0.27 -9.22 14.37
N ARG A 205 -1.56 -9.19 14.72
CA ARG A 205 -2.62 -8.65 13.84
C ARG A 205 -2.46 -7.16 13.59
N TYR A 206 -2.11 -6.38 14.61
CA TYR A 206 -1.85 -4.95 14.49
C TYR A 206 -0.63 -4.68 13.59
N GLN A 207 0.50 -5.33 13.86
CA GLN A 207 1.74 -5.15 13.10
C GLN A 207 1.57 -5.52 11.62
N GLU A 208 0.88 -6.64 11.34
CA GLU A 208 0.57 -7.05 9.97
C GLU A 208 -0.32 -6.02 9.26
N ALA A 209 -1.36 -5.52 9.93
CA ALA A 209 -2.24 -4.51 9.35
C ALA A 209 -1.51 -3.19 9.09
N VAL A 210 -0.64 -2.75 9.98
CA VAL A 210 0.20 -1.54 9.79
C VAL A 210 1.21 -1.73 8.66
N ARG A 211 1.83 -2.90 8.54
CA ARG A 211 2.76 -3.21 7.44
C ARG A 211 2.04 -3.12 6.10
N LEU A 212 0.89 -3.79 5.96
CA LEU A 212 0.10 -3.77 4.73
C LEU A 212 -0.46 -2.37 4.41
N ALA A 213 -0.77 -1.56 5.43
CA ALA A 213 -1.13 -0.15 5.23
C ALA A 213 0.06 0.66 4.72
N ALA A 214 1.26 0.48 5.27
CA ALA A 214 2.46 1.15 4.79
C ALA A 214 2.80 0.76 3.33
N GLU A 215 2.71 -0.53 2.98
CA GLU A 215 2.88 -1.00 1.61
C GLU A 215 1.85 -0.38 0.65
N ALA A 216 0.58 -0.27 1.07
CA ALA A 216 -0.47 0.37 0.28
C ALA A 216 -0.24 1.89 0.12
N LYS A 217 0.36 2.55 1.12
CA LYS A 217 0.74 3.97 1.06
C LYS A 217 1.84 4.19 0.00
N ASP A 218 2.86 3.35 -0.04
CA ASP A 218 4.01 3.54 -0.94
C ASP A 218 3.63 3.50 -2.43
N VAL A 219 2.51 2.85 -2.77
CA VAL A 219 1.96 2.79 -4.13
C VAL A 219 0.85 3.82 -4.40
N MET A 220 0.46 4.60 -3.39
CA MET A 220 -0.56 5.65 -3.49
C MET A 220 0.04 6.90 -4.14
N ARG A 221 -0.34 7.20 -5.39
CA ARG A 221 0.13 8.40 -6.12
C ARG A 221 -0.90 9.53 -6.24
N ILE A 222 -2.19 9.20 -6.11
CA ILE A 222 -3.29 10.14 -6.43
C ILE A 222 -3.92 10.74 -5.18
N ALA A 223 -4.02 9.97 -4.10
CA ALA A 223 -4.45 10.48 -2.81
C ALA A 223 -3.27 11.14 -2.07
N PRO A 224 -3.52 12.17 -1.24
CA PRO A 224 -2.49 12.89 -0.52
C PRO A 224 -1.68 11.94 0.37
N ALA A 225 -0.49 11.56 -0.08
CA ALA A 225 0.41 10.66 0.64
C ALA A 225 0.81 11.21 2.02
N ARG A 226 0.71 12.53 2.20
CA ARG A 226 0.94 13.21 3.47
C ARG A 226 -0.11 12.79 4.52
N ASP A 227 -1.39 12.80 4.16
CA ASP A 227 -2.48 12.45 5.07
C ASP A 227 -2.41 10.96 5.45
N ALA A 228 -2.05 10.09 4.50
CA ALA A 228 -1.81 8.67 4.79
C ALA A 228 -0.62 8.44 5.75
N GLU A 229 0.42 9.28 5.69
CA GLU A 229 1.54 9.19 6.61
C GLU A 229 1.23 9.73 8.01
N GLU A 230 0.48 10.83 8.09
CA GLU A 230 0.00 11.39 9.37
C GLU A 230 -0.93 10.38 10.06
N ARG A 231 -1.87 9.73 9.33
CA ARG A 231 -2.71 8.63 9.84
C ARG A 231 -1.92 7.46 10.41
N LEU A 232 -0.85 7.04 9.75
CA LEU A 232 0.02 5.97 10.28
C LEU A 232 0.78 6.41 11.55
N LYS A 233 1.17 7.68 11.66
CA LYS A 233 1.80 8.21 12.88
C LYS A 233 0.80 8.21 14.03
N HIS A 234 -0.43 8.67 13.80
CA HIS A 234 -1.48 8.67 14.81
C HIS A 234 -1.88 7.25 15.23
N LEU A 235 -1.97 6.30 14.29
CA LEU A 235 -2.22 4.89 14.59
C LEU A 235 -1.12 4.25 15.46
N ARG A 236 0.15 4.63 15.28
CA ARG A 236 1.27 4.17 16.12
C ARG A 236 1.26 4.80 17.51
N ARG A 237 0.93 6.09 17.60
CA ARG A 237 0.77 6.79 18.89
C ARG A 237 -0.38 6.17 19.69
N LEU A 238 -1.53 5.95 19.04
CA LEU A 238 -2.68 5.27 19.63
C LEU A 238 -2.30 3.89 20.19
N HIS A 239 -1.57 3.09 19.41
CA HIS A 239 -1.06 1.80 19.87
C HIS A 239 -0.17 1.91 21.12
N ASN A 240 0.80 2.84 21.11
CA ASN A 240 1.68 3.04 22.26
C ASN A 240 0.90 3.45 23.51
N SER A 241 -0.09 4.34 23.38
CA SER A 241 -0.96 4.74 24.48
C SER A 241 -1.78 3.58 25.03
N ILE A 242 -2.32 2.72 24.16
CA ILE A 242 -3.02 1.49 24.57
C ILE A 242 -2.08 0.55 25.31
N VAL A 243 -0.84 0.35 24.85
CA VAL A 243 0.15 -0.49 25.54
C VAL A 243 0.51 0.05 26.93
N ILE A 244 0.62 1.38 27.08
CA ILE A 244 0.86 2.00 28.38
C ILE A 244 -0.33 1.75 29.30
N LEU A 245 -1.55 1.98 28.81
CA LEU A 245 -2.78 1.78 29.57
C LEU A 245 -2.96 0.33 30.01
N ASP A 246 -2.76 -0.61 29.10
CA ASP A 246 -2.76 -2.06 29.32
C ASP A 246 -1.82 -2.43 30.48
N ARG A 247 -0.56 -1.97 30.45
CA ARG A 247 0.41 -2.20 31.53
C ARG A 247 0.02 -1.57 32.87
N THR A 248 -0.57 -0.37 32.85
CA THR A 248 -1.06 0.25 34.10
C THR A 248 -2.27 -0.49 34.68
N LEU A 249 -3.16 -1.03 33.84
CA LEU A 249 -4.31 -1.83 34.26
C LEU A 249 -3.86 -3.17 34.85
N GLU A 250 -2.90 -3.85 34.21
CA GLU A 250 -2.25 -5.05 34.78
C GLU A 250 -1.62 -4.75 36.16
N GLY A 251 -0.91 -3.62 36.28
CA GLY A 251 -0.31 -3.20 37.54
C GLY A 251 -1.32 -2.83 38.64
N ALA A 252 -2.53 -2.41 38.26
CA ALA A 252 -3.64 -2.12 39.18
C ALA A 252 -4.33 -3.41 39.66
N ALA A 253 -4.46 -4.43 38.80
CA ALA A 253 -4.97 -5.75 39.20
C ALA A 253 -4.11 -6.41 40.30
N ALA A 254 -2.80 -6.13 40.33
CA ALA A 254 -1.89 -6.60 41.36
C ALA A 254 -1.98 -5.82 42.70
N SER A 255 -2.55 -4.61 42.69
CA SER A 255 -2.72 -3.78 43.88
C SER A 255 -3.92 -2.83 43.65
N PRO A 256 -5.12 -3.21 44.11
CA PRO A 256 -6.38 -2.55 43.73
C PRO A 256 -6.37 -1.06 44.07
N LEU A 257 -6.72 -0.22 43.09
CA LEU A 257 -7.01 1.18 43.32
C LEU A 257 -8.31 1.28 44.13
N GLN A 258 -8.29 1.96 45.27
CA GLN A 258 -9.49 2.12 46.10
C GLN A 258 -10.48 3.07 45.41
N GLY A 259 -11.51 2.52 44.75
CA GLY A 259 -12.75 3.22 44.41
C GLY A 259 -12.93 3.71 42.96
N ASP A 260 -11.91 3.62 42.10
CA ASP A 260 -11.95 4.15 40.72
C ASP A 260 -12.02 3.07 39.61
N GLU A 261 -12.14 1.78 39.95
CA GLU A 261 -12.18 0.70 38.95
C GLU A 261 -13.38 0.79 38.01
N ASP A 262 -14.57 1.08 38.54
CA ASP A 262 -15.80 1.17 37.73
C ASP A 262 -15.76 2.35 36.75
N PHE A 263 -15.18 3.48 37.18
CA PHE A 263 -14.96 4.66 36.34
C PHE A 263 -13.97 4.35 35.21
N LEU A 264 -12.82 3.73 35.54
CA LEU A 264 -11.82 3.35 34.55
C LEU A 264 -12.38 2.34 33.55
N ARG A 265 -13.18 1.36 33.99
CA ARG A 265 -13.85 0.40 33.10
C ARG A 265 -14.83 1.09 32.15
N GLN A 266 -15.63 2.02 32.67
CA GLN A 266 -16.58 2.77 31.84
C GLN A 266 -15.86 3.60 30.77
N GLU A 267 -14.78 4.28 31.13
CA GLU A 267 -14.00 5.08 30.19
C GLU A 267 -13.24 4.20 29.17
N VAL A 268 -12.66 3.07 29.59
CA VAL A 268 -12.06 2.09 28.67
C VAL A 268 -13.09 1.55 27.68
N GLY A 269 -14.31 1.25 28.15
CA GLY A 269 -15.42 0.81 27.28
C GLY A 269 -15.77 1.84 26.21
N LYS A 270 -15.86 3.13 26.57
CA LYS A 270 -16.09 4.22 25.61
C LYS A 270 -14.96 4.34 24.58
N VAL A 271 -13.70 4.15 24.99
CA VAL A 271 -12.56 4.16 24.07
C VAL A 271 -12.65 3.01 23.08
N VAL A 272 -12.98 1.80 23.55
CA VAL A 272 -13.15 0.63 22.67
C VAL A 272 -14.24 0.89 21.63
N GLU A 273 -15.37 1.45 22.07
CA GLU A 273 -16.49 1.80 21.20
C GLU A 273 -16.09 2.87 20.16
N ALA A 274 -15.37 3.91 20.59
CA ALA A 274 -14.81 4.94 19.70
C ALA A 274 -13.87 4.36 18.63
N ILE A 275 -12.94 3.48 19.03
CA ILE A 275 -12.03 2.80 18.09
C ILE A 275 -12.82 1.91 17.11
N ARG A 276 -13.87 1.22 17.58
CA ARG A 276 -14.74 0.39 16.74
C ARG A 276 -15.54 1.21 15.74
N ALA A 277 -16.13 2.34 16.15
CA ALA A 277 -16.83 3.27 15.26
C ALA A 277 -15.87 3.77 14.15
N LEU A 278 -14.65 4.16 14.54
CA LEU A 278 -13.62 4.58 13.58
C LEU A 278 -13.19 3.44 12.64
N ALA A 279 -13.10 2.19 13.13
CA ALA A 279 -12.82 1.01 12.31
C ALA A 279 -13.98 0.66 11.35
N ALA A 280 -15.23 0.91 11.75
CA ALA A 280 -16.41 0.76 10.89
C ALA A 280 -16.50 1.87 9.83
N GLY A 281 -15.90 3.03 10.09
CA GLY A 281 -16.01 4.24 9.28
C GLY A 281 -17.18 5.13 9.67
N GLU A 282 -17.70 4.96 10.88
CA GLU A 282 -18.78 5.75 11.48
C GLU A 282 -18.16 6.98 12.17
N LEU A 283 -17.80 7.97 11.36
CA LEU A 283 -17.06 9.16 11.81
C LEU A 283 -17.91 10.14 12.63
N ASP A 284 -19.24 10.05 12.54
CA ASP A 284 -20.18 10.96 13.21
C ASP A 284 -20.54 10.49 14.62
N ASP A 285 -20.26 9.23 14.95
CA ASP A 285 -20.72 8.56 16.18
C ASP A 285 -19.57 8.28 17.17
N ILE A 286 -18.46 9.03 17.07
CA ILE A 286 -17.33 8.87 17.97
C ILE A 286 -17.73 9.41 19.35
N PRO A 287 -17.84 8.55 20.39
CA PRO A 287 -18.21 8.99 21.73
C PRO A 287 -17.22 10.03 22.22
N GLN A 288 -17.72 11.16 22.73
CA GLN A 288 -16.87 12.10 23.46
C GLN A 288 -16.43 11.44 24.76
N LEU A 289 -15.14 11.15 24.86
CA LEU A 289 -14.51 10.67 26.09
C LEU A 289 -14.60 11.77 27.15
N ALA A 290 -14.89 11.39 28.39
CA ALA A 290 -15.06 12.35 29.47
C ALA A 290 -13.72 13.05 29.75
N ASP A 291 -13.76 14.30 30.22
CA ASP A 291 -12.56 14.95 30.71
C ASP A 291 -12.00 14.12 31.89
N PRO A 292 -10.75 13.62 31.82
CA PRO A 292 -10.15 12.83 32.89
C PRO A 292 -10.03 13.57 34.23
N ALA A 293 -10.48 14.83 34.34
CA ALA A 293 -10.55 15.65 35.56
C ALA A 293 -11.23 14.95 36.77
N GLY A 294 -12.04 13.91 36.56
CA GLY A 294 -12.66 13.12 37.64
C GLY A 294 -11.73 12.14 38.38
N ILE A 295 -10.55 11.81 37.84
CA ILE A 295 -9.60 10.87 38.45
C ILE A 295 -8.80 11.62 39.54
N ARG A 296 -8.69 11.05 40.75
CA ARG A 296 -8.01 11.65 41.91
C ARG A 296 -6.48 11.79 41.71
N GLU A 297 -5.81 12.55 42.59
CA GLU A 297 -4.36 12.78 42.51
C GLU A 297 -3.54 11.68 43.21
N GLY A 298 -2.91 10.85 42.38
CA GLY A 298 -1.86 9.88 42.73
C GLY A 298 -0.96 9.60 41.52
N ASP A 299 0.24 9.08 41.73
CA ASP A 299 1.27 8.91 40.68
C ASP A 299 0.82 7.97 39.53
N ARG A 300 0.08 6.90 39.89
CA ARG A 300 -0.56 5.98 38.93
C ARG A 300 -1.79 6.60 38.24
N GLU A 301 -2.57 7.36 38.99
CA GLU A 301 -3.77 8.05 38.51
C GLU A 301 -3.43 9.17 37.51
N ALA A 302 -2.33 9.89 37.72
CA ALA A 302 -1.79 10.88 36.79
C ALA A 302 -1.36 10.24 35.46
N THR A 303 -0.75 9.05 35.53
CA THR A 303 -0.35 8.27 34.34
C THR A 303 -1.56 7.81 33.52
N LEU A 304 -2.63 7.34 34.19
CA LEU A 304 -3.90 6.96 33.56
C LEU A 304 -4.58 8.17 32.91
N ARG A 305 -4.67 9.31 33.63
CA ARG A 305 -5.21 10.56 33.07
C ARG A 305 -4.48 11.01 31.82
N PHE A 306 -3.14 10.98 31.87
CA PHE A 306 -2.31 11.34 30.73
C PHE A 306 -2.55 10.40 29.55
N GLY A 307 -2.56 9.08 29.78
CA GLY A 307 -2.80 8.08 28.74
C GLY A 307 -4.17 8.23 28.08
N MET A 308 -5.23 8.44 28.86
CA MET A 308 -6.60 8.65 28.36
C MET A 308 -6.74 9.95 27.57
N ARG A 309 -6.08 11.03 28.02
CA ARG A 309 -6.07 12.30 27.28
C ARG A 309 -5.38 12.17 25.93
N GLU A 310 -4.21 11.51 25.91
CA GLU A 310 -3.45 11.28 24.68
C GLU A 310 -4.22 10.37 23.71
N LEU A 311 -4.88 9.32 24.21
CA LEU A 311 -5.79 8.49 23.42
C LEU A 311 -6.87 9.32 22.73
N ASN A 312 -7.58 10.16 23.49
CA ASN A 312 -8.68 10.96 22.97
C ASN A 312 -8.20 11.92 21.88
N LEU A 313 -7.06 12.59 22.11
CA LEU A 313 -6.44 13.49 21.14
C LEU A 313 -6.07 12.76 19.84
N GLU A 314 -5.50 11.57 19.94
CA GLU A 314 -5.08 10.80 18.77
C GLU A 314 -6.27 10.19 18.01
N LEU A 315 -7.36 9.83 18.71
CA LEU A 315 -8.62 9.43 18.08
C LEU A 315 -9.28 10.56 17.30
N GLN A 316 -9.32 11.77 17.87
CA GLN A 316 -9.88 12.94 17.20
C GLN A 316 -9.09 13.28 15.93
N LYS A 317 -7.75 13.29 16.00
CA LYS A 317 -6.91 13.53 14.81
C LYS A 317 -7.15 12.49 13.71
N LEU A 318 -7.25 11.20 14.07
CA LEU A 318 -7.56 10.15 13.10
C LEU A 318 -8.96 10.29 12.47
N ALA A 319 -9.92 10.80 13.23
CA ALA A 319 -11.27 11.08 12.74
C ALA A 319 -11.26 12.25 11.75
N ASP A 320 -10.60 13.35 12.10
CA ASP A 320 -10.47 14.53 11.26
C ASP A 320 -9.74 14.22 9.94
N GLU A 321 -8.64 13.46 10.01
CA GLU A 321 -7.90 12.98 8.83
C GLU A 321 -8.67 11.96 7.98
N SER A 322 -9.70 11.32 8.54
CA SER A 322 -10.56 10.43 7.78
C SER A 322 -11.76 11.14 7.16
N ARG A 323 -12.01 12.41 7.52
CA ARG A 323 -13.05 13.29 6.95
C ARG A 323 -12.52 14.19 5.82
N ALA A 324 -11.21 14.48 5.82
CA ALA A 324 -10.51 15.24 4.79
C ALA A 324 -10.31 14.43 3.50
#